data_AF-A0A8C0VKC6-F1
#
_entry.id   AF-A0A8C0VKC6-F1
#
_cell.length_a   1.000
_cell.length_b   1.000
_cell.length_c   1.000
_cell.angle_alpha   90.00
_cell.angle_beta   90.00
_cell.angle_gamma   90.00
#
_symmetry.space_group_name_H-M   'P 1'
#
loop_
_entity.id
_entity.type
_entity.pdbx_description
1 polymer ?
#
loop_
_entity_poly.entity_id
_entity_poly.type
_entity_poly.pdbx_seq_one_letter_code
_entity_poly.pdbx_strand_id
1 'polypeptide(L)'
;SPALPRQRFVGACRRAVEPCPSSLGGVWPGRGSPAARGPAPLPSPCEGSPSPSRASVHAGETDVQLPGPLVHLGLGPPLGCELTASTKSYTFQVDKEDDSDHILALSVVCLTDGAKDECNVVEVVGRNHENQEIAVPVANLKLSCQPLLSLDNFKLQPPVTFRLAAGSGPVHLTGWHKIMHREDASFEEDDDLSEEDEEELPPIMPAKK
;
A
#
# COMPACT_ATOMS: atom_id res chain seq x y z
N SER A 1 15.15 -30.44 -14.21
CA SER A 1 15.38 -29.12 -13.60
C SER A 1 15.41 -28.05 -14.66
N PRO A 2 14.45 -27.11 -14.67
CA PRO A 2 14.69 -25.78 -15.21
C PRO A 2 14.64 -24.74 -14.09
N ALA A 3 15.58 -23.81 -14.12
CA ALA A 3 15.67 -22.67 -13.23
C ALA A 3 14.69 -21.57 -13.68
N LEU A 4 13.95 -20.99 -12.72
CA LEU A 4 13.05 -19.84 -12.90
C LEU A 4 13.54 -18.65 -12.06
N PRO A 5 13.13 -17.41 -12.39
CA PRO A 5 13.99 -16.24 -12.28
C PRO A 5 14.15 -15.76 -10.84
N ARG A 6 15.40 -15.38 -10.51
CA ARG A 6 15.77 -14.72 -9.27
C ARG A 6 15.16 -13.32 -9.21
N GLN A 7 13.99 -13.19 -8.60
CA GLN A 7 13.48 -11.89 -8.15
C GLN A 7 14.22 -11.51 -6.87
N ARG A 8 15.17 -10.59 -7.02
CA ARG A 8 15.92 -10.00 -5.92
C ARG A 8 14.98 -9.14 -5.09
N PHE A 9 14.89 -9.39 -3.79
CA PHE A 9 14.49 -8.34 -2.84
C PHE A 9 15.57 -7.26 -2.85
N VAL A 10 15.40 -6.24 -3.70
CA VAL A 10 16.14 -4.98 -3.61
C VAL A 10 15.13 -3.92 -3.18
N GLY A 11 15.25 -3.47 -1.94
CA GLY A 11 14.36 -2.43 -1.40
C GLY A 11 14.73 -2.12 0.03
N ALA A 12 15.68 -1.21 0.19
CA ALA A 12 16.23 -0.77 1.46
C ALA A 12 15.15 -0.26 2.44
N CYS A 13 15.04 -0.91 3.60
CA CYS A 13 14.54 -0.24 4.81
C CYS A 13 15.59 0.78 5.25
N ARG A 14 15.56 1.98 4.67
CA ARG A 14 16.22 3.16 5.22
C ARG A 14 15.18 4.21 5.56
N ARG A 15 14.71 4.18 6.80
CA ARG A 15 14.95 5.27 7.76
C ARG A 15 14.96 4.67 9.16
N ALA A 16 15.99 5.05 9.91
CA ALA A 16 16.21 4.62 11.27
C ALA A 16 14.97 4.90 12.12
N VAL A 17 14.49 3.87 12.81
CA VAL A 17 13.81 4.05 14.09
C VAL A 17 14.90 4.55 15.04
N GLU A 18 15.03 5.87 15.15
CA GLU A 18 15.85 6.48 16.21
C GLU A 18 15.14 6.17 17.55
N PRO A 19 15.83 5.55 18.52
CA PRO A 19 15.28 5.41 19.86
C PRO A 19 15.20 6.80 20.52
N CYS A 20 14.02 7.14 21.02
CA CYS A 20 13.78 8.36 21.80
C CYS A 20 14.71 8.36 23.04
N PRO A 21 15.70 9.28 23.17
CA PRO A 21 16.58 9.30 24.32
C PRO A 21 16.03 10.25 25.37
N SER A 22 15.17 9.76 26.25
CA SER A 22 14.92 10.48 27.51
C SER A 22 14.43 9.51 28.58
N SER A 23 15.35 9.00 29.38
CA SER A 23 15.24 8.99 30.86
C SER A 23 16.16 7.94 31.48
N LEU A 24 17.43 8.26 31.76
CA LEU A 24 18.18 7.57 32.81
C LEU A 24 19.25 8.49 33.42
N GLY A 25 18.95 9.02 34.61
CA GLY A 25 19.88 9.13 35.75
C GLY A 25 20.67 10.43 35.95
N GLY A 26 20.48 11.07 37.13
CA GLY A 26 21.57 11.81 37.78
C GLY A 26 21.22 13.01 38.68
N VAL A 27 21.07 12.74 39.99
CA VAL A 27 21.60 13.52 41.15
C VAL A 27 21.03 14.93 41.46
N TRP A 28 20.37 15.04 42.62
CA TRP A 28 20.36 16.23 43.49
C TRP A 28 21.54 16.09 44.49
N PRO A 29 22.27 17.16 44.90
CA PRO A 29 21.69 18.26 45.71
C PRO A 29 22.31 19.65 45.48
N GLY A 30 21.68 20.72 45.98
CA GLY A 30 22.35 22.01 46.13
C GLY A 30 21.45 23.24 46.32
N ARG A 31 21.44 23.76 47.55
CA ARG A 31 20.78 24.98 48.03
C ARG A 31 21.20 26.24 47.24
N GLY A 32 20.24 27.09 46.86
CA GLY A 32 20.48 28.45 46.37
C GLY A 32 19.17 29.21 46.11
N SER A 33 18.94 30.28 46.87
CA SER A 33 17.75 31.17 46.84
C SER A 33 17.67 32.07 45.58
N PRO A 34 16.52 32.74 45.33
CA PRO A 34 16.01 32.99 43.98
C PRO A 34 16.43 34.34 43.40
N ALA A 35 16.68 34.37 42.09
CA ALA A 35 16.74 35.61 41.31
C ALA A 35 15.64 35.57 40.25
N ALA A 36 14.76 36.57 40.32
CA ALA A 36 13.61 36.78 39.47
C ALA A 36 13.98 36.77 37.98
N ARG A 37 13.28 35.94 37.20
CA ARG A 37 13.12 36.13 35.75
C ARG A 37 11.63 36.13 35.49
N GLY A 38 11.13 37.25 34.98
CA GLY A 38 9.74 37.44 34.63
C GLY A 38 9.28 36.48 33.53
N PRO A 39 7.95 36.29 33.36
CA PRO A 39 7.42 35.41 32.34
C PRO A 39 7.74 35.94 30.94
N ALA A 40 8.16 35.04 30.06
CA ALA A 40 8.25 35.30 28.63
C ALA A 40 6.84 35.60 28.05
N PRO A 41 6.71 36.53 27.09
CA PRO A 41 5.42 36.87 26.51
C PRO A 41 4.87 35.70 25.69
N LEU A 42 3.57 35.44 25.87
CA LEU A 42 2.77 34.51 25.06
C LEU A 42 2.69 35.01 23.61
N PRO A 43 2.83 34.14 22.59
CA PRO A 43 2.52 34.53 21.22
C PRO A 43 1.01 34.73 21.05
N SER A 44 0.65 35.86 20.43
CA SER A 44 -0.70 36.26 20.03
C SER A 44 -1.34 35.26 19.05
N PRO A 45 -2.68 35.12 19.04
CA PRO A 45 -3.37 34.26 18.09
C PRO A 45 -3.34 34.88 16.69
N CYS A 46 -2.83 34.12 15.72
CA CYS A 46 -3.01 34.43 14.30
C CYS A 46 -4.48 34.18 13.91
N GLU A 47 -5.27 35.24 13.87
CA GLU A 47 -6.57 35.27 13.19
C GLU A 47 -6.36 35.15 11.68
N GLY A 48 -7.02 34.19 11.05
CA GLY A 48 -6.94 34.01 9.61
C GLY A 48 -7.44 32.66 9.13
N SER A 49 -8.69 32.31 9.43
CA SER A 49 -9.38 31.17 8.83
C SER A 49 -9.97 31.59 7.48
N PRO A 50 -9.58 31.01 6.33
CA PRO A 50 -10.40 31.06 5.13
C PRO A 50 -11.46 29.96 5.19
N SER A 51 -12.71 30.35 4.98
CA SER A 51 -13.86 29.46 4.83
C SER A 51 -13.66 28.51 3.65
N PRO A 52 -14.04 27.22 3.72
CA PRO A 52 -13.96 26.35 2.56
C PRO A 52 -15.12 26.68 1.60
N SER A 53 -14.82 27.41 0.52
CA SER A 53 -15.71 27.48 -0.63
C SER A 53 -15.73 26.13 -1.34
N ARG A 54 -16.94 25.61 -1.52
CA ARG A 54 -17.29 24.32 -2.15
C ARG A 54 -16.68 24.21 -3.56
N ALA A 55 -15.55 23.51 -3.69
CA ALA A 55 -15.00 23.11 -4.98
C ALA A 55 -15.70 21.81 -5.43
N SER A 56 -16.45 21.89 -6.53
CA SER A 56 -17.03 20.71 -7.18
C SER A 56 -15.92 20.00 -7.94
N VAL A 57 -15.57 18.78 -7.50
CA VAL A 57 -14.72 17.88 -8.28
C VAL A 57 -15.57 17.29 -9.40
N HIS A 58 -15.27 17.67 -10.64
CA HIS A 58 -15.79 16.96 -11.81
C HIS A 58 -14.96 15.69 -11.98
N ALA A 59 -15.64 14.53 -11.98
CA ALA A 59 -15.04 13.27 -12.36
C ALA A 59 -14.67 13.34 -13.84
N GLY A 60 -13.41 13.67 -14.13
CA GLY A 60 -12.81 13.45 -15.43
C GLY A 60 -12.34 12.01 -15.49
N GLU A 61 -13.05 11.18 -16.26
CA GLU A 61 -12.60 9.85 -16.64
C GLU A 61 -11.42 10.03 -17.59
N THR A 62 -10.19 9.85 -17.08
CA THR A 62 -9.00 9.78 -17.94
C THR A 62 -8.76 8.32 -18.27
N ASP A 63 -9.19 7.91 -19.45
CA ASP A 63 -8.80 6.64 -20.06
C ASP A 63 -7.29 6.66 -20.31
N VAL A 64 -6.56 5.93 -19.46
CA VAL A 64 -5.12 5.69 -19.66
C VAL A 64 -5.01 4.37 -20.40
N GLN A 65 -4.97 4.45 -21.73
CA GLN A 65 -4.66 3.32 -22.60
C GLN A 65 -3.26 2.79 -22.27
N LEU A 66 -3.19 1.63 -21.60
CA LEU A 66 -1.94 0.91 -21.35
C LEU A 66 -1.64 -0.04 -22.53
N PRO A 67 -0.43 -0.05 -23.11
CA PRO A 67 -0.05 -0.97 -24.16
C PRO A 67 0.58 -2.25 -23.58
N GLY A 68 -0.03 -3.40 -23.85
CA GLY A 68 0.48 -4.74 -23.57
C GLY A 68 -0.66 -5.78 -23.60
N PRO A 69 -0.38 -7.07 -23.87
CA PRO A 69 -1.41 -8.10 -23.75
C PRO A 69 -1.96 -8.05 -22.32
N LEU A 70 -3.26 -7.82 -22.23
CA LEU A 70 -3.96 -7.55 -20.99
C LEU A 70 -4.02 -8.85 -20.18
N VAL A 71 -3.01 -9.10 -19.33
CA VAL A 71 -3.20 -9.99 -18.19
C VAL A 71 -4.52 -9.59 -17.55
N HIS A 72 -5.52 -10.48 -17.53
CA HIS A 72 -6.85 -10.12 -17.04
C HIS A 72 -6.72 -9.80 -15.55
N LEU A 73 -6.60 -8.51 -15.21
CA LEU A 73 -6.38 -8.04 -13.85
C LEU A 73 -7.73 -8.03 -13.14
N GLY A 74 -8.00 -9.07 -12.37
CA GLY A 74 -9.10 -9.10 -11.42
C GLY A 74 -8.77 -8.28 -10.18
N LEU A 75 -9.79 -7.59 -9.63
CA LEU A 75 -9.72 -7.02 -8.29
C LEU A 75 -10.55 -7.90 -7.35
N GLY A 76 -9.91 -8.44 -6.32
CA GLY A 76 -10.61 -9.10 -5.22
C GLY A 76 -11.13 -8.10 -4.20
N PRO A 77 -11.86 -8.56 -3.17
CA PRO A 77 -12.30 -7.71 -2.07
C PRO A 77 -11.10 -6.99 -1.43
N PRO A 78 -11.18 -5.67 -1.18
CA PRO A 78 -10.10 -4.95 -0.55
C PRO A 78 -9.88 -5.47 0.87
N LEU A 79 -8.63 -5.40 1.34
CA LEU A 79 -8.32 -5.66 2.74
C LEU A 79 -8.79 -4.46 3.58
N GLY A 80 -9.53 -4.76 4.63
CA GLY A 80 -9.72 -3.89 5.78
C GLY A 80 -9.67 -4.74 7.04
N CYS A 81 -8.67 -4.51 7.91
CA CYS A 81 -8.61 -5.20 9.18
C CYS A 81 -8.19 -4.26 10.31
N GLU A 82 -8.61 -4.61 11.53
CA GLU A 82 -8.29 -3.88 12.75
C GLU A 82 -7.52 -4.79 13.69
N LEU A 83 -6.43 -4.27 14.25
CA LEU A 83 -5.64 -4.92 15.29
C LEU A 83 -5.81 -4.19 16.62
N THR A 84 -6.09 -4.95 17.67
CA THR A 84 -6.31 -4.44 19.03
C THR A 84 -5.58 -5.31 20.05
N ALA A 85 -5.60 -4.92 21.33
CA ALA A 85 -5.05 -5.73 22.42
C ALA A 85 -5.70 -7.13 22.53
N SER A 86 -6.99 -7.26 22.20
CA SER A 86 -7.72 -8.54 22.21
C SER A 86 -7.58 -9.30 20.88
N THR A 87 -7.51 -8.57 19.77
CA THR A 87 -7.38 -9.14 18.41
C THR A 87 -6.03 -8.72 17.84
N LYS A 88 -4.96 -9.38 18.30
CA LYS A 88 -3.58 -8.98 17.98
C LYS A 88 -3.12 -9.34 16.58
N SER A 89 -3.85 -10.16 15.85
CA SER A 89 -3.43 -10.63 14.54
C SER A 89 -4.58 -10.85 13.57
N TYR A 90 -4.31 -10.66 12.29
CA TYR A 90 -5.19 -10.96 11.19
C TYR A 90 -4.40 -11.60 10.06
N THR A 91 -4.89 -12.72 9.52
CA THR A 91 -4.25 -13.43 8.41
C THR A 91 -5.04 -13.24 7.13
N PHE A 92 -4.39 -12.68 6.12
CA PHE A 92 -4.86 -12.69 4.75
C PHE A 92 -4.36 -13.95 4.05
N GLN A 93 -5.29 -14.75 3.54
CA GLN A 93 -5.00 -16.00 2.85
C GLN A 93 -5.98 -16.17 1.68
N VAL A 94 -5.53 -16.90 0.67
CA VAL A 94 -6.32 -17.24 -0.53
C VAL A 94 -6.66 -18.72 -0.47
N ASP A 95 -7.72 -19.12 -1.16
CA ASP A 95 -8.04 -20.54 -1.34
C ASP A 95 -6.85 -21.28 -1.98
N LYS A 96 -6.64 -22.52 -1.57
CA LYS A 96 -5.59 -23.38 -2.13
C LYS A 96 -5.96 -23.90 -3.52
N GLU A 97 -7.24 -23.89 -3.86
CA GLU A 97 -7.75 -24.31 -5.16
C GLU A 97 -7.69 -23.19 -6.21
N ASP A 98 -7.47 -21.93 -5.80
CA ASP A 98 -7.26 -20.81 -6.73
C ASP A 98 -5.82 -20.86 -7.30
N ASP A 99 -5.73 -21.00 -8.62
CA ASP A 99 -4.49 -21.10 -9.39
C ASP A 99 -4.03 -19.74 -9.96
N SER A 100 -4.78 -18.66 -9.67
CA SER A 100 -4.40 -17.30 -10.02
C SER A 100 -3.22 -16.82 -9.17
N ASP A 101 -2.45 -15.86 -9.68
CA ASP A 101 -1.41 -15.20 -8.90
C ASP A 101 -2.03 -14.04 -8.09
N HIS A 102 -1.93 -14.10 -6.76
CA HIS A 102 -2.53 -13.08 -5.88
C HIS A 102 -1.49 -12.19 -5.22
N ILE A 103 -1.77 -10.89 -5.17
CA ILE A 103 -0.97 -9.89 -4.47
C ILE A 103 -1.87 -9.07 -3.56
N LEU A 104 -1.47 -8.96 -2.29
CA LEU A 104 -2.02 -7.99 -1.38
C LEU A 104 -1.17 -6.71 -1.41
N ALA A 105 -1.74 -5.62 -1.89
CA ALA A 105 -1.09 -4.31 -1.95
C ALA A 105 -1.53 -3.45 -0.75
N LEU A 106 -0.79 -3.51 0.35
CA LEU A 106 -1.09 -2.77 1.58
C LEU A 106 -0.88 -1.27 1.36
N SER A 107 -1.91 -0.47 1.63
CA SER A 107 -1.96 0.95 1.30
C SER A 107 -1.68 1.84 2.52
N VAL A 108 -2.42 1.64 3.62
CA VAL A 108 -2.37 2.53 4.79
C VAL A 108 -2.43 1.71 6.07
N VAL A 109 -1.67 2.15 7.08
CA VAL A 109 -1.78 1.72 8.48
C VAL A 109 -2.03 2.97 9.32
N CYS A 110 -3.09 2.99 10.14
CA CYS A 110 -3.43 4.14 10.96
C CYS A 110 -4.02 3.78 12.32
N LEU A 111 -3.83 4.68 13.29
CA LEU A 111 -4.53 4.66 14.56
C LEU A 111 -5.91 5.29 14.37
N THR A 112 -6.93 4.69 14.99
CA THR A 112 -8.30 5.18 14.94
C THR A 112 -8.79 5.62 16.32
N ASP A 113 -10.06 6.04 16.39
CA ASP A 113 -10.68 6.45 17.64
C ASP A 113 -10.55 5.36 18.73
N GLY A 114 -10.31 5.79 19.96
CA GLY A 114 -10.05 4.91 21.09
C GLY A 114 -8.58 4.47 21.26
N ALA A 115 -7.69 4.78 20.31
CA ALA A 115 -6.27 4.49 20.48
C ALA A 115 -5.63 5.35 21.58
N LYS A 116 -4.70 4.76 22.33
CA LYS A 116 -3.91 5.49 23.32
C LYS A 116 -2.72 6.20 22.67
N ASP A 117 -2.22 7.25 23.31
CA ASP A 117 -0.98 7.91 22.90
C ASP A 117 0.27 7.11 23.32
N GLU A 118 0.44 5.94 22.72
CA GLU A 118 1.56 5.02 22.92
C GLU A 118 2.12 4.52 21.58
N CYS A 119 3.30 3.90 21.61
CA CYS A 119 3.87 3.31 20.40
C CYS A 119 3.15 2.00 20.05
N ASN A 120 2.54 1.97 18.88
CA ASN A 120 1.88 0.82 18.30
C ASN A 120 2.74 0.29 17.15
N VAL A 121 3.27 -0.93 17.29
CA VAL A 121 4.15 -1.55 16.30
C VAL A 121 3.39 -2.65 15.57
N VAL A 122 3.29 -2.52 14.26
CA VAL A 122 2.68 -3.55 13.40
C VAL A 122 3.78 -4.29 12.64
N GLU A 123 3.72 -5.61 12.72
CA GLU A 123 4.58 -6.54 12.00
C GLU A 123 3.80 -7.26 10.91
N VAL A 124 4.51 -7.61 9.85
CA VAL A 124 4.09 -8.57 8.85
C VAL A 124 4.83 -9.88 9.09
N VAL A 125 4.07 -10.96 9.27
CA VAL A 125 4.56 -12.32 9.37
C VAL A 125 4.25 -13.05 8.07
N GLY A 126 5.29 -13.58 7.43
CA GLY A 126 5.19 -14.30 6.16
C GLY A 126 6.35 -15.27 6.00
N ARG A 127 6.52 -15.83 4.80
CA ARG A 127 7.64 -16.74 4.51
C ARG A 127 8.70 -16.08 3.64
N ASN A 128 9.96 -16.34 3.96
CA ASN A 128 11.10 -15.92 3.13
C ASN A 128 11.35 -16.92 1.98
N HIS A 129 12.41 -16.69 1.20
CA HIS A 129 12.81 -17.57 0.08
C HIS A 129 13.22 -18.99 0.52
N GLU A 130 13.63 -19.17 1.78
CA GLU A 130 13.96 -20.46 2.37
C GLU A 130 12.74 -21.16 2.98
N ASN A 131 11.54 -20.62 2.74
CA ASN A 131 10.26 -21.08 3.29
C ASN A 131 10.22 -21.04 4.84
N GLN A 132 11.06 -20.22 5.46
CA GLN A 132 11.05 -19.98 6.90
C GLN A 132 10.08 -18.84 7.22
N GLU A 133 9.36 -18.97 8.33
CA GLU A 133 8.54 -17.88 8.86
C GLU A 133 9.44 -16.75 9.36
N ILE A 134 9.14 -15.52 8.93
CA ILE A 134 9.82 -14.30 9.35
C ILE A 134 8.79 -13.26 9.77
N ALA A 135 9.15 -12.43 10.75
CA ALA A 135 8.36 -11.27 11.19
C ALA A 135 9.15 -10.00 10.91
N VAL A 136 8.54 -9.03 10.24
CA VAL A 136 9.16 -7.75 9.86
C VAL A 136 8.28 -6.59 10.32
N PRO A 137 8.79 -5.64 11.14
CA PRO A 137 8.03 -4.45 11.50
C PRO A 137 7.82 -3.57 10.26
N VAL A 138 6.58 -3.18 10.00
CA VAL A 138 6.19 -2.36 8.84
C VAL A 138 5.65 -0.98 9.24
N ALA A 139 5.21 -0.82 10.50
CA ALA A 139 4.75 0.47 11.02
C ALA A 139 5.09 0.63 12.50
N ASN A 140 5.40 1.86 12.90
CA ASN A 140 5.46 2.31 14.29
C ASN A 140 4.66 3.61 14.38
N LEU A 141 3.49 3.54 15.02
CA LEU A 141 2.52 4.62 15.07
C LEU A 141 2.31 5.12 16.49
N LYS A 142 2.08 6.43 16.63
CA LYS A 142 1.73 7.08 17.89
C LYS A 142 0.90 8.32 17.60
N LEU A 143 -0.21 8.53 18.31
CA LEU A 143 -1.15 9.64 18.03
C LEU A 143 -0.47 11.01 18.01
N SER A 144 0.40 11.29 18.98
CA SER A 144 1.10 12.57 19.10
C SER A 144 2.26 12.78 18.11
N CYS A 145 2.71 11.75 17.39
CA CYS A 145 3.89 11.83 16.52
C CYS A 145 3.59 11.44 15.08
N GLN A 146 3.01 10.26 14.89
CA GLN A 146 2.71 9.68 13.58
C GLN A 146 1.49 8.76 13.72
N PRO A 147 0.26 9.29 13.61
CA PRO A 147 -0.96 8.49 13.72
C PRO A 147 -1.25 7.64 12.48
N LEU A 148 -0.63 7.98 11.34
CA LEU A 148 -0.88 7.34 10.05
C LEU A 148 0.42 7.15 9.27
N LEU A 149 0.51 6.03 8.56
CA LEU A 149 1.57 5.71 7.62
C LEU A 149 0.95 5.22 6.30
N SER A 150 1.28 5.90 5.21
CA SER A 150 1.04 5.40 3.85
C SER A 150 2.21 4.52 3.42
N LEU A 151 1.92 3.37 2.82
CA LEU A 151 2.90 2.36 2.41
C LEU A 151 3.00 2.21 0.89
N ASP A 152 2.38 3.11 0.13
CA ASP A 152 2.45 3.17 -1.34
C ASP A 152 2.24 1.79 -2.00
N ASN A 153 1.15 1.12 -1.60
CA ASN A 153 0.76 -0.19 -2.13
C ASN A 153 1.83 -1.29 -1.96
N PHE A 154 2.50 -1.31 -0.79
CA PHE A 154 3.47 -2.34 -0.40
C PHE A 154 2.94 -3.75 -0.66
N LYS A 155 3.61 -4.46 -1.59
CA LYS A 155 3.14 -5.73 -2.14
C LYS A 155 3.57 -6.91 -1.26
N LEU A 156 2.61 -7.74 -0.89
CA LEU A 156 2.77 -8.93 -0.08
C LEU A 156 2.18 -10.13 -0.82
N GLN A 157 2.90 -11.25 -0.82
CA GLN A 157 2.43 -12.52 -1.36
C GLN A 157 1.68 -13.29 -0.26
N PRO A 158 0.40 -13.63 -0.44
CA PRO A 158 -0.33 -14.47 0.51
C PRO A 158 0.25 -15.88 0.60
N PRO A 159 0.09 -16.57 1.76
CA PRO A 159 -0.54 -16.09 2.98
C PRO A 159 0.36 -15.13 3.76
N VAL A 160 -0.27 -14.12 4.37
CA VAL A 160 0.43 -13.11 5.17
C VAL A 160 -0.38 -12.74 6.41
N THR A 161 0.30 -12.59 7.55
CA THR A 161 -0.33 -12.26 8.82
C THR A 161 0.15 -10.90 9.31
N PHE A 162 -0.77 -10.01 9.61
CA PHE A 162 -0.48 -8.75 10.31
C PHE A 162 -0.58 -8.97 11.81
N ARG A 163 0.39 -8.46 12.59
CA ARG A 163 0.45 -8.63 14.04
C ARG A 163 0.75 -7.32 14.75
N LEU A 164 -0.01 -7.02 15.80
CA LEU A 164 0.27 -5.93 16.73
C LEU A 164 1.31 -6.42 17.75
N ALA A 165 2.57 -6.09 17.50
CA ALA A 165 3.71 -6.51 18.32
C ALA A 165 3.84 -5.69 19.61
N ALA A 166 3.44 -4.41 19.56
CA ALA A 166 3.41 -3.52 20.71
C ALA A 166 2.24 -2.53 20.59
N GLY A 167 1.81 -1.98 21.72
CA GLY A 167 0.64 -1.11 21.82
C GLY A 167 -0.67 -1.89 21.93
N SER A 168 -1.74 -1.16 22.22
CA SER A 168 -3.09 -1.69 22.43
C SER A 168 -4.03 -1.44 21.24
N GLY A 169 -3.62 -0.64 20.26
CA GLY A 169 -4.46 -0.19 19.16
C GLY A 169 -5.62 0.69 19.66
N PRO A 170 -6.71 0.80 18.88
CA PRO A 170 -6.95 0.11 17.61
C PRO A 170 -6.06 0.61 16.46
N VAL A 171 -5.56 -0.32 15.65
CA VAL A 171 -4.79 -0.04 14.43
C VAL A 171 -5.52 -0.60 13.22
N HIS A 172 -5.93 0.26 12.30
CA HIS A 172 -6.54 -0.15 11.04
C HIS A 172 -5.49 -0.32 9.95
N LEU A 173 -5.62 -1.39 9.17
CA LEU A 173 -4.85 -1.66 7.96
C LEU A 173 -5.80 -1.73 6.77
N THR A 174 -5.42 -1.11 5.66
CA THR A 174 -6.18 -1.15 4.41
C THR A 174 -5.30 -1.45 3.22
N GLY A 175 -5.83 -2.14 2.21
CA GLY A 175 -5.09 -2.48 1.00
C GLY A 175 -5.96 -3.07 -0.10
N TRP A 176 -5.34 -3.38 -1.23
CA TRP A 176 -6.03 -3.90 -2.42
C TRP A 176 -5.62 -5.34 -2.67
N HIS A 177 -6.60 -6.20 -2.98
CA HIS A 177 -6.35 -7.56 -3.44
C HIS A 177 -6.32 -7.57 -4.97
N LYS A 178 -5.14 -7.78 -5.53
CA LYS A 178 -4.93 -7.89 -6.97
C LYS A 178 -4.84 -9.37 -7.34
N ILE A 179 -5.57 -9.76 -8.37
CA ILE A 179 -5.66 -11.12 -8.89
C ILE A 179 -5.18 -11.07 -10.34
N MET A 180 -4.19 -11.89 -10.65
CA MET A 180 -3.68 -12.03 -12.01
C MET A 180 -4.00 -13.44 -12.48
N HIS A 181 -4.91 -13.54 -13.45
CA HIS A 181 -5.20 -14.82 -14.08
C HIS A 181 -4.04 -15.19 -15.00
N ARG A 182 -3.66 -16.48 -14.98
CA ARG A 182 -2.77 -17.01 -16.00
C ARG A 182 -3.59 -17.20 -17.27
N GLU A 183 -3.13 -16.61 -18.38
CA GLU A 183 -3.71 -16.90 -19.68
C GLU A 183 -3.39 -18.36 -20.01
N ASP A 184 -4.41 -19.20 -20.01
CA ASP A 184 -4.35 -20.41 -20.82
C ASP A 184 -4.24 -19.93 -22.27
N ALA A 185 -3.10 -20.20 -22.89
CA ALA A 185 -2.79 -19.85 -24.28
C ALA A 185 -3.64 -20.67 -25.28
N SER A 186 -4.96 -20.54 -25.20
CA SER A 186 -5.93 -21.13 -26.13
C SER A 186 -6.98 -20.09 -26.55
N PHE A 187 -6.53 -18.95 -27.04
CA PHE A 187 -7.30 -18.25 -28.08
C PHE A 187 -6.78 -18.82 -29.40
N GLU A 188 -7.39 -19.91 -29.86
CA GLU A 188 -7.33 -20.26 -31.28
C GLU A 188 -7.96 -19.07 -32.02
N GLU A 189 -7.12 -18.38 -32.76
CA GLU A 189 -7.44 -17.32 -33.71
C GLU A 189 -8.53 -17.85 -34.65
N ASP A 190 -9.77 -17.38 -34.49
CA ASP A 190 -10.80 -17.51 -35.52
C ASP A 190 -10.38 -16.57 -36.66
N ASP A 191 -9.44 -17.07 -37.47
CA ASP A 191 -8.88 -16.37 -38.61
C ASP A 191 -9.97 -16.27 -39.68
N ASP A 192 -10.55 -15.08 -39.71
CA ASP A 192 -11.52 -14.53 -40.64
C ASP A 192 -11.03 -14.69 -42.10
N LEU A 193 -11.35 -15.83 -42.72
CA LEU A 193 -11.22 -16.03 -44.17
C LEU A 193 -12.30 -15.20 -44.90
N SER A 194 -12.12 -13.88 -44.91
CA SER A 194 -12.87 -12.98 -45.80
C SER A 194 -12.39 -13.17 -47.24
N GLU A 195 -13.37 -13.39 -48.13
CA GLU A 195 -13.23 -13.77 -49.53
C GLU A 195 -12.39 -12.77 -50.34
N GLU A 196 -11.53 -13.32 -51.19
CA GLU A 196 -10.63 -12.63 -52.12
C GLU A 196 -11.46 -11.82 -53.15
N ASP A 197 -11.33 -10.49 -53.08
CA ASP A 197 -11.93 -9.51 -54.00
C ASP A 197 -11.20 -9.56 -55.36
N GLU A 198 -11.78 -10.22 -56.37
CA GLU A 198 -11.33 -10.18 -57.76
C GLU A 198 -11.68 -8.82 -58.40
N GLU A 199 -10.79 -7.83 -58.29
CA GLU A 199 -10.90 -6.59 -59.07
C GLU A 199 -10.62 -6.84 -60.57
N GLU A 200 -11.68 -7.12 -61.34
CA GLU A 200 -11.68 -7.11 -62.80
C GLU A 200 -11.61 -5.66 -63.33
N LEU A 201 -10.41 -5.22 -63.71
CA LEU A 201 -10.17 -3.91 -64.33
C LEU A 201 -10.93 -3.77 -65.68
N PRO A 202 -11.80 -2.76 -65.88
CA PRO A 202 -12.45 -2.56 -67.17
C PRO A 202 -11.48 -2.00 -68.23
N PRO A 203 -11.57 -2.44 -69.50
CA PRO A 203 -10.66 -2.01 -70.56
C PRO A 203 -10.88 -0.55 -70.96
N ILE A 204 -9.78 0.21 -71.00
CA ILE A 204 -9.71 1.60 -71.45
C ILE A 204 -9.75 1.60 -72.98
N MET A 205 -10.82 2.13 -73.59
CA MET A 205 -10.83 2.37 -75.05
C MET A 205 -10.25 3.76 -75.37
N PRO A 206 -9.33 3.88 -76.34
CA PRO A 206 -8.94 5.18 -76.88
C PRO A 206 -10.02 5.74 -77.81
N ALA A 207 -10.34 7.02 -77.63
CA ALA A 207 -11.25 7.76 -78.49
C ALA A 207 -10.62 8.00 -79.88
N LYS A 208 -11.39 7.70 -80.94
CA LYS A 208 -11.03 7.98 -82.33
C LYS A 208 -11.08 9.48 -82.63
N LYS A 209 -10.11 9.94 -83.42
CA LYS A 209 -10.31 10.98 -84.44
C LYS A 209 -9.67 10.52 -85.74
#